data_AF-A0A2H6N701-F1
#
_entry.id   AF-A0A2H6N701-F1
#
_cell.length_a   1.000
_cell.length_b   1.000
_cell.length_c   1.000
_cell.angle_alpha   90.00
_cell.angle_beta   90.00
_cell.angle_gamma   90.00
#
_symmetry.space_group_name_H-M   'P 1'
#
loop_
_entity.id
_entity.type
_entity.pdbx_description
1 polymer ?
#
loop_
_entity_poly.entity_id
_entity_poly.type
_entity_poly.pdbx_seq_one_letter_code
_entity_poly.pdbx_strand_id
1 'polypeptide(L)'
;NLAPVILQLKALGIDNVLRFPFLSPPPAQSMVQALELLYALGGLDKYCRLTEPLGIRIAEFPLNPMFAKMLLESGNFGCSQEILSIASMMQIQNIFAVPPNQ
;
A
#
# COMPACT_ATOMS: atom_id res chain seq x y z
N ASN A 1 -1.84 2.13 -10.09
CA ASN A 1 -1.23 1.27 -9.05
C ASN A 1 -2.34 0.41 -8.43
N LEU A 2 -2.26 -0.92 -8.52
CA LEU A 2 -3.30 -1.86 -8.03
C LEU A 2 -3.00 -2.46 -6.66
N ALA A 3 -1.84 -2.16 -6.06
CA ALA A 3 -1.41 -2.78 -4.81
C ALA A 3 -2.41 -2.64 -3.65
N PRO A 4 -3.07 -1.49 -3.39
CA PRO A 4 -4.06 -1.39 -2.32
C PRO A 4 -5.24 -2.35 -2.51
N VAL A 5 -5.73 -2.51 -3.74
CA VAL A 5 -6.85 -3.39 -4.06
C VAL A 5 -6.46 -4.85 -3.88
N ILE A 6 -5.30 -5.26 -4.39
CA ILE A 6 -4.80 -6.64 -4.24
C ILE A 6 -4.58 -6.98 -2.76
N LEU A 7 -4.02 -6.06 -1.99
CA LEU A 7 -3.83 -6.26 -0.55
C LEU A 7 -5.17 -6.49 0.17
N GLN A 8 -6.19 -5.70 -0.15
CA GLN A 8 -7.53 -5.86 0.44
C GLN A 8 -8.19 -7.19 0.02
N LEU A 9 -8.11 -7.57 -1.25
CA LEU A 9 -8.62 -8.88 -1.71
C LEU A 9 -7.94 -10.03 -0.94
N LYS A 10 -6.61 -9.93 -0.72
CA LYS A 10 -5.85 -10.90 0.06
C LYS A 10 -6.27 -10.93 1.53
N ALA A 11 -6.50 -9.77 2.14
CA ALA A 11 -6.99 -9.67 3.52
C ALA A 11 -8.41 -10.24 3.68
N LEU A 12 -9.25 -10.18 2.63
CA LEU A 12 -10.57 -10.83 2.58
C LEU A 12 -10.49 -12.36 2.40
N GLY A 13 -9.30 -12.94 2.28
CA GLY A 13 -9.10 -14.38 2.10
C GLY A 13 -9.17 -14.85 0.65
N ILE A 14 -9.05 -13.95 -0.33
CA ILE A 14 -9.03 -14.33 -1.75
C ILE A 14 -7.61 -14.74 -2.13
N ASP A 15 -7.39 -16.06 -2.21
CA ASP A 15 -6.08 -16.63 -2.55
C ASP A 15 -5.69 -16.39 -4.01
N ASN A 16 -6.62 -16.53 -4.95
CA ASN A 16 -6.34 -16.37 -6.37
C ASN A 16 -6.96 -15.11 -6.94
N VAL A 17 -6.25 -13.99 -6.78
CA VAL A 17 -6.66 -12.69 -7.33
C VAL A 17 -6.75 -12.67 -8.85
N LEU A 18 -6.06 -13.57 -9.57
CA LEU A 18 -6.14 -13.68 -11.04
C LEU A 18 -7.49 -14.26 -11.51
N ARG A 19 -8.14 -15.06 -10.67
CA ARG A 19 -9.47 -15.63 -10.95
C ARG A 19 -10.60 -14.82 -10.34
N PHE A 20 -10.29 -13.68 -9.72
CA PHE A 20 -11.31 -12.80 -9.16
C PHE A 20 -12.16 -12.21 -10.29
N PRO A 21 -13.51 -12.22 -10.17
CA PRO A 21 -14.40 -11.73 -11.22
C PRO A 21 -14.45 -10.20 -11.24
N PHE A 22 -13.40 -9.57 -11.77
CA PHE A 22 -13.38 -8.12 -11.99
C PHE A 22 -14.42 -7.73 -13.06
N LEU A 23 -15.09 -6.59 -12.87
CA LEU A 23 -15.97 -5.99 -13.88
C LEU A 23 -15.21 -5.68 -15.18
N SER A 24 -13.95 -5.27 -15.04
CA SER A 24 -13.02 -5.03 -16.13
C SER A 24 -11.65 -5.53 -15.68
N PRO A 25 -11.20 -6.72 -16.14
CA PRO A 25 -9.95 -7.31 -15.68
C PRO A 25 -8.77 -6.37 -15.92
N PRO A 26 -7.95 -6.09 -14.90
CA PRO A 26 -6.74 -5.29 -15.10
C PRO A 26 -5.70 -6.04 -15.95
N PRO A 27 -4.78 -5.32 -16.60
CA PRO A 27 -3.68 -5.95 -17.32
C PRO A 27 -2.82 -6.84 -16.40
N ALA A 28 -2.40 -8.01 -16.91
CA ALA A 28 -1.60 -8.96 -16.16
C ALA A 28 -0.29 -8.34 -15.61
N GLN A 29 0.36 -7.49 -16.40
CA GLN A 29 1.57 -6.77 -15.98
C GLN A 29 1.34 -5.90 -14.74
N SER A 30 0.20 -5.19 -14.68
CA SER A 30 -0.13 -4.34 -13.52
C SER A 30 -0.43 -5.15 -12.27
N MET A 31 -0.99 -6.36 -12.42
CA MET A 31 -1.19 -7.28 -11.29
C MET A 31 0.14 -7.81 -10.75
N VAL A 32 1.05 -8.21 -11.64
CA VAL A 32 2.40 -8.68 -11.27
C VAL A 32 3.16 -7.58 -10.52
N GLN A 33 3.21 -6.36 -11.07
CA GLN A 33 3.88 -5.22 -10.43
C GLN A 33 3.32 -4.91 -9.03
N ALA A 34 2.00 -5.04 -8.86
CA ALA A 34 1.37 -4.82 -7.57
C ALA A 34 1.71 -5.93 -6.55
N LEU A 35 1.75 -7.20 -6.98
CA LEU A 35 2.19 -8.32 -6.14
C LEU A 35 3.68 -8.19 -5.75
N GLU A 36 4.54 -7.83 -6.69
CA GLU A 36 5.96 -7.59 -6.46
C GLU A 36 6.18 -6.46 -5.45
N LEU A 37 5.44 -5.35 -5.58
CA LEU A 37 5.50 -4.26 -4.61
C LEU A 37 5.08 -4.72 -3.21
N LEU A 38 3.98 -5.46 -3.08
CA LEU A 38 3.50 -5.94 -1.79
C LEU A 38 4.46 -6.96 -1.15
N TYR A 39 5.11 -7.79 -1.97
CA TYR A 39 6.18 -8.69 -1.53
C TYR A 39 7.40 -7.90 -1.04
N ALA A 40 7.84 -6.88 -1.79
CA ALA A 40 8.97 -6.02 -1.41
C ALA A 40 8.72 -5.24 -0.11
N LEU A 41 7.47 -4.85 0.16
CA LEU A 41 7.07 -4.21 1.43
C LEU A 41 7.01 -5.19 2.61
N GLY A 42 7.15 -6.50 2.35
CA GLY A 42 7.00 -7.56 3.35
C GLY A 42 5.55 -7.85 3.72
N GLY A 43 4.57 -7.31 2.98
CA GLY A 43 3.14 -7.56 3.22
C GLY A 43 2.66 -8.90 2.66
N LEU A 44 3.39 -9.48 1.70
CA LEU A 44 3.16 -10.82 1.16
C LEU A 44 4.38 -11.72 1.35
N ASP A 45 4.16 -13.02 1.52
CA ASP A 45 5.19 -14.04 1.51
C ASP A 45 5.52 -14.52 0.08
N LYS A 46 6.51 -15.42 -0.05
CA LYS A 46 6.91 -16.01 -1.34
C LYS A 46 5.82 -16.83 -2.04
N TYR A 47 4.75 -17.18 -1.33
CA TYR A 47 3.58 -17.88 -1.84
C TYR A 47 2.41 -16.91 -2.12
N CYS A 48 2.67 -15.60 -2.12
CA CYS A 48 1.68 -14.54 -2.29
C CYS A 48 0.56 -14.57 -1.24
N ARG A 49 0.84 -15.03 -0.02
CA ARG A 49 -0.09 -14.98 1.13
C ARG A 49 0.24 -13.79 2.01
N LEU A 50 -0.76 -13.25 2.68
CA LEU A 50 -0.58 -12.15 3.62
C LEU A 50 0.37 -12.59 4.75
N THR A 51 1.36 -11.75 5.09
CA THR A 51 2.27 -12.06 6.20
C THR A 51 1.64 -11.69 7.54
N GLU A 52 1.94 -12.47 8.58
CA GLU A 52 1.52 -12.19 9.95
C GLU A 52 2.73 -11.85 10.84
N PRO A 53 2.68 -10.80 11.68
CA PRO A 53 1.58 -9.83 11.81
C PRO A 53 1.68 -8.65 10.82
N LEU A 54 2.78 -8.52 10.07
CA LEU A 54 3.07 -7.30 9.30
C LEU A 54 2.06 -7.02 8.18
N GLY A 55 1.79 -7.99 7.30
CA GLY A 55 0.87 -7.85 6.18
C GLY A 55 -0.56 -7.57 6.62
N ILE A 56 -1.02 -8.21 7.71
CA ILE A 56 -2.32 -7.91 8.33
C ILE A 56 -2.36 -6.44 8.76
N ARG A 57 -1.38 -5.97 9.53
CA ARG A 57 -1.34 -4.58 9.97
C ARG A 57 -1.33 -3.59 8.81
N ILE A 58 -0.56 -3.86 7.74
CA ILE A 58 -0.56 -3.01 6.54
C ILE A 58 -1.97 -2.95 5.92
N ALA A 59 -2.69 -4.07 5.87
CA ALA A 59 -4.05 -4.13 5.32
C ALA A 59 -5.11 -3.44 6.19
N GLU A 60 -4.88 -3.30 7.49
CA GLU A 60 -5.77 -2.58 8.42
C GLU A 60 -5.72 -1.06 8.23
N PHE A 61 -4.61 -0.51 7.69
CA PHE A 61 -4.54 0.93 7.43
C PHE A 61 -5.36 1.33 6.19
N PRO A 62 -6.17 2.39 6.28
CA PRO A 62 -6.92 2.95 5.15
C PRO A 62 -6.02 3.84 4.25
N LEU A 63 -4.77 3.40 4.02
CA LEU A 63 -3.74 4.16 3.32
C LEU A 63 -3.13 3.33 2.18
N ASN A 64 -2.34 3.97 1.33
CA ASN A 64 -1.50 3.22 0.40
C ASN A 64 -0.55 2.28 1.19
N PRO A 65 -0.35 1.01 0.77
CA PRO A 65 0.54 0.07 1.44
C PRO A 65 1.94 0.61 1.74
N MET A 66 2.48 1.49 0.89
CA MET A 66 3.78 2.12 1.12
C MET A 66 3.75 3.04 2.36
N PHE A 67 2.71 3.87 2.52
CA PHE A 67 2.55 4.74 3.69
C PHE A 67 2.24 3.94 4.95
N ALA A 68 1.41 2.89 4.83
CA ALA A 68 1.13 1.99 5.95
C ALA A 68 2.41 1.33 6.47
N LYS A 69 3.26 0.80 5.57
CA LYS A 69 4.57 0.24 5.94
C LYS A 69 5.50 1.29 6.56
N MET A 70 5.56 2.49 5.99
CA MET A 70 6.35 3.61 6.52
C MET A 70 5.94 3.98 7.95
N LEU A 71 4.64 4.08 8.22
CA LEU A 71 4.10 4.36 9.55
C LEU A 71 4.40 3.23 10.53
N LEU A 72 4.24 1.97 10.13
CA LEU A 72 4.58 0.82 10.99
C LEU A 72 6.06 0.79 11.35
N GLU A 73 6.96 1.02 10.40
CA GLU A 73 8.40 1.04 10.66
C GLU A 73 8.84 2.26 11.48
N SER A 74 8.16 3.41 11.35
CA SER A 74 8.49 4.60 12.13
C SER A 74 8.48 4.36 13.66
N GLY A 75 7.65 3.42 14.12
CA GLY A 75 7.61 3.01 15.53
C GLY A 75 8.90 2.35 16.00
N ASN A 76 9.57 1.60 15.12
CA ASN A 76 10.86 0.97 15.39
C ASN A 76 11.99 2.01 15.45
N PHE A 77 11.88 3.10 14.69
CA PHE A 77 12.83 4.20 14.67
C PHE A 77 12.55 5.30 15.71
N GLY A 78 11.41 5.23 16.41
CA GLY A 78 11.01 6.24 17.39
C GLY A 78 10.61 7.60 16.79
N CYS A 79 10.24 7.65 15.51
CA CYS A 79 9.92 8.88 14.76
C CYS A 79 8.49 8.91 14.22
N SER A 80 7.55 8.27 14.90
CA SER A 80 6.17 8.12 14.42
C SER A 80 5.42 9.44 14.25
N GLN A 81 5.70 10.44 15.09
CA GLN A 81 5.01 11.72 15.04
C GLN A 81 5.41 12.53 13.79
N GLU A 82 6.69 12.54 13.47
CA GLU A 82 7.25 13.20 12.29
C GLU A 82 6.75 12.50 11.03
N ILE A 83 6.80 11.18 10.99
CA ILE A 83 6.38 10.38 9.83
C ILE A 83 4.86 10.51 9.60
N LEU A 84 4.04 10.54 10.66
CA LEU A 84 2.61 10.81 10.55
C LEU A 84 2.33 12.18 9.94
N SER A 85 3.09 13.20 10.35
CA SER A 85 2.95 14.56 9.84
C SER A 85 3.31 14.62 8.34
N ILE A 86 4.43 13.99 7.96
CA ILE A 86 4.87 13.91 6.55
C ILE A 86 3.85 13.14 5.70
N ALA A 87 3.39 11.96 6.17
CA ALA A 87 2.41 11.15 5.47
C ALA A 87 1.07 11.88 5.29
N SER A 88 0.66 12.71 6.26
CA SER A 88 -0.55 13.53 6.15
C SER A 88 -0.39 14.61 5.06
N MET A 89 0.74 15.31 5.03
CA MET A 89 1.03 16.33 4.01
C MET A 89 1.16 15.77 2.60
N MET A 90 1.64 14.53 2.44
CA MET A 90 1.79 13.89 1.12
C MET A 90 0.46 13.42 0.51
N GLN A 91 -0.60 13.30 1.32
CA GLN A 91 -1.91 12.82 0.84
C GLN A 91 -2.79 13.95 0.29
N ILE A 92 -2.46 15.20 0.59
CA ILE A 92 -3.15 16.38 0.06
C ILE A 92 -2.45 16.91 -1.20
N GLN A 93 -3.13 17.79 -1.93
CA GLN A 93 -2.52 18.49 -3.05
C GLN A 93 -1.39 19.41 -2.57
N ASN A 94 -0.50 19.76 -3.49
CA ASN A 94 0.62 20.62 -3.21
C ASN A 94 0.13 21.97 -2.63
N ILE A 95 0.65 22.30 -1.45
CA ILE A 95 0.30 23.51 -0.72
C ILE A 95 1.07 24.76 -1.20
N PHE A 96 2.14 24.58 -1.98
CA PHE A 96 2.93 25.69 -2.51
C PHE A 96 2.19 26.34 -3.68
N ALA A 97 1.74 27.57 -3.47
CA ALA A 97 1.19 28.40 -4.53
C ALA A 97 2.31 29.23 -5.17
N VAL A 98 2.51 29.07 -6.48
CA VAL A 98 3.39 29.94 -7.26
C VAL A 98 2.52 31.06 -7.85
N PRO A 99 2.79 32.34 -7.54
CA PRO A 99 2.04 33.43 -8.13
C PRO A 99 2.31 33.49 -9.66
N PRO A 100 1.31 33.78 -10.49
CA PRO A 100 1.40 33.64 -11.94
C PRO A 100 2.34 34.63 -12.67
N ASN A 101 2.98 35.58 -11.96
CA ASN A 101 3.76 36.68 -12.56
C ASN A 101 5.18 36.84 -11.95
N GLN A 102 5.92 35.76 -11.72
CA GLN A 102 7.38 35.79 -11.56
C GLN A 102 8.05 34.88 -12.59
#